data_AF-A0A346BLB9-F1
#
_entry.id   AF-A0A346BLB9-F1
#
_cell.length_a   1.000
_cell.length_b   1.000
_cell.length_c   1.000
_cell.angle_alpha   90.00
_cell.angle_beta   90.00
_cell.angle_gamma   90.00
#
_symmetry.space_group_name_H-M   'P 1'
#
loop_
_entity.id
_entity.type
_entity.pdbx_description
1 polymer ?
#
loop_
_entity_poly.entity_id
_entity_poly.type
_entity_poly.pdbx_seq_one_letter_code
_entity_poly.pdbx_strand_id
1 'polypeptide(L)'
;TESGNQKSVYARIGRVCINDMGGQRSLVNKWSTFLKARLVCSVTGADGIETHFDELQDIFVLKTEEVRNPLIYGVFSTTGSVFRGSAVCVYNMADIRMVFNGPFAHKEGPNYQWVPYQGKIPYPRPGTCPGGTFTPFMKSTKEFPDDVVSFIQTHPTMFNPVQSIHKQPIIVRTNIPYKFTRIA
;
A
#
# COMPACT_ATOMS: atom_id res chain seq x y z
N THR A 1 -19.82 -26.53 6.22
CA THR A 1 -18.56 -26.68 5.47
C THR A 1 -17.58 -25.66 6.01
N GLU A 2 -16.58 -26.12 6.76
CA GLU A 2 -15.64 -25.29 7.51
C GLU A 2 -14.80 -24.42 6.57
N SER A 3 -15.13 -23.14 6.47
CA SER A 3 -14.22 -22.13 5.93
C SER A 3 -13.13 -21.89 6.97
N GLY A 4 -12.08 -22.71 6.94
CA GLY A 4 -10.86 -22.50 7.72
C GLY A 4 -10.39 -21.06 7.55
N ASN A 5 -10.33 -20.32 8.66
CA ASN A 5 -9.93 -18.93 8.70
C ASN A 5 -8.42 -18.82 8.38
N GLN A 6 -8.08 -18.90 7.09
CA GLN A 6 -6.70 -18.90 6.62
C GLN A 6 -6.14 -17.49 6.78
N LYS A 7 -5.39 -17.26 7.87
CA LYS A 7 -4.76 -15.99 8.18
C LYS A 7 -3.71 -15.66 7.12
N SER A 8 -3.98 -14.68 6.26
CA SER A 8 -3.02 -14.18 5.27
C SER A 8 -2.26 -12.96 5.80
N VAL A 9 -0.96 -12.89 5.48
CA VAL A 9 -0.12 -11.71 5.72
C VAL A 9 -0.06 -10.89 4.43
N TYR A 10 -0.02 -9.57 4.54
CA TYR A 10 0.14 -8.68 3.39
C TYR A 10 1.13 -7.57 3.74
N ALA A 11 2.23 -7.49 3.00
CA ALA A 11 3.09 -6.32 3.03
C ALA A 11 2.35 -5.10 2.48
N ARG A 12 2.53 -3.94 3.12
CA ARG A 12 1.84 -2.71 2.73
C ARG A 12 2.74 -1.49 2.82
N ILE A 13 2.43 -0.52 1.97
CA ILE A 13 2.92 0.84 2.08
C ILE A 13 1.75 1.75 2.44
N GLY A 14 1.97 2.63 3.42
CA GLY A 14 1.02 3.66 3.83
C GLY A 14 1.52 5.05 3.45
N ARG A 15 0.61 5.97 3.17
CA ARG A 15 0.92 7.40 3.04
C ARG A 15 0.03 8.22 3.96
N VAL A 16 0.57 9.34 4.41
CA VAL A 16 -0.13 10.38 5.18
C VAL A 16 0.47 11.73 4.80
N CYS A 17 -0.35 12.77 4.77
CA CYS A 17 0.15 14.12 4.60
C CYS A 17 0.82 14.60 5.89
N ILE A 18 2.00 15.20 5.76
CA ILE A 18 2.79 15.66 6.91
C ILE A 18 2.01 16.70 7.74
N ASN A 19 1.21 17.53 7.08
CA ASN A 19 0.38 18.57 7.68
C ASN A 19 -1.08 18.13 7.95
N ASP A 20 -1.34 16.83 8.07
CA ASP A 20 -2.67 16.31 8.44
C ASP A 20 -2.92 16.55 9.94
N MET A 21 -3.98 17.29 10.25
CA MET A 21 -4.39 17.61 11.62
C MET A 21 -5.69 16.91 12.02
N GLY A 22 -6.19 16.00 11.19
CA GLY A 22 -7.50 15.39 11.31
C GLY A 22 -8.64 16.28 10.81
N GLY A 23 -9.87 15.76 10.90
CA GLY A 23 -11.08 16.44 10.47
C GLY A 23 -11.68 17.34 11.56
N GLN A 24 -12.60 18.22 11.15
CA GLN A 24 -13.25 19.20 12.04
C GLN A 24 -14.29 18.58 12.98
N ARG A 25 -15.15 17.70 12.44
CA ARG A 25 -16.25 17.06 13.18
C ARG A 25 -16.01 15.57 13.37
N SER A 26 -15.68 14.88 12.28
CA SER A 26 -15.27 13.47 12.26
C SER A 26 -13.75 13.37 12.15
N LEU A 27 -13.19 12.23 12.58
CA LEU A 27 -11.73 12.01 12.61
C LEU A 27 -10.95 13.12 13.34
N VAL A 28 -11.53 13.69 14.41
CA VAL A 28 -10.83 14.65 15.27
C VAL A 28 -9.57 14.01 15.85
N ASN A 29 -8.42 14.63 15.63
CA ASN A 29 -7.10 14.11 16.02
C ASN A 29 -6.78 12.71 15.47
N LYS A 30 -7.39 12.32 14.34
CA LYS A 30 -7.11 11.07 13.61
C LYS A 30 -6.76 11.41 12.17
N TRP A 31 -5.87 10.63 11.54
CA TRP A 31 -5.47 10.86 10.15
C TRP A 31 -6.68 10.91 9.21
N SER A 32 -6.78 12.01 8.47
CA SER A 32 -7.83 12.29 7.48
C SER A 32 -7.32 12.17 6.03
N THR A 33 -6.05 11.82 5.86
CA THR A 33 -5.36 11.63 4.57
C THR A 33 -4.71 10.25 4.43
N PHE A 34 -4.88 9.37 5.43
CA PHE A 34 -4.24 8.06 5.44
C PHE A 34 -4.79 7.13 4.36
N LEU A 35 -3.90 6.58 3.54
CA LEU A 35 -4.18 5.50 2.60
C LEU A 35 -3.10 4.44 2.66
N LYS A 36 -3.46 3.19 2.36
CA LYS A 36 -2.52 2.07 2.24
C LYS A 36 -2.73 1.26 0.97
N ALA A 37 -1.67 0.69 0.42
CA ALA A 37 -1.69 -0.22 -0.71
C ALA A 37 -0.86 -1.47 -0.39
N ARG A 38 -1.20 -2.62 -1.02
CA ARG A 38 -0.39 -3.85 -0.92
C ARG A 38 0.91 -3.67 -1.71
N LEU A 39 2.03 -4.09 -1.14
CA LEU A 39 3.28 -4.31 -1.88
C LEU A 39 3.31 -5.78 -2.31
N VAL A 40 3.53 -6.04 -3.60
CA VAL A 40 3.63 -7.40 -4.13
C VAL A 40 5.09 -7.69 -4.47
N CYS A 41 5.62 -8.73 -3.82
CA CYS A 41 6.88 -9.36 -4.15
C CYS A 41 6.61 -10.84 -4.45
N SER A 42 6.62 -11.22 -5.72
CA SER A 42 6.36 -12.60 -6.15
C SER A 42 7.25 -13.02 -7.31
N VAL A 43 7.40 -14.35 -7.46
CA VAL A 43 7.97 -14.98 -8.64
C VAL A 43 6.86 -15.76 -9.32
N THR A 44 6.71 -15.58 -10.63
CA THR A 44 5.81 -16.40 -11.44
C THR A 44 6.55 -17.64 -11.92
N GLY A 45 6.05 -18.82 -11.56
CA GLY A 45 6.59 -20.10 -12.03
C GLY A 45 6.32 -20.35 -13.51
N ALA A 46 6.98 -21.36 -14.08
CA ALA A 46 6.78 -21.77 -15.48
C ALA A 46 5.35 -22.28 -15.76
N ASP A 47 4.67 -22.75 -14.71
CA ASP A 47 3.27 -23.14 -14.68
C ASP A 47 2.29 -21.95 -14.55
N GLY A 48 2.80 -20.73 -14.43
CA GLY A 48 2.02 -19.51 -14.23
C GLY A 48 1.58 -19.27 -12.77
N ILE A 49 1.97 -20.14 -11.83
CA ILE A 49 1.60 -19.96 -10.42
C ILE A 49 2.54 -18.93 -9.77
N GLU A 50 1.97 -17.93 -9.11
CA GLU A 50 2.76 -16.95 -8.35
C GLU A 50 3.11 -17.46 -6.95
N THR A 51 4.39 -17.42 -6.61
CA THR A 51 4.89 -17.63 -5.25
C THR A 51 5.14 -16.28 -4.60
N HIS A 52 4.36 -15.93 -3.56
CA HIS A 52 4.46 -14.65 -2.86
C HIS A 52 5.40 -14.69 -1.65
N PHE A 53 6.08 -13.57 -1.43
CA PHE A 53 6.88 -13.26 -0.24
C PHE A 53 6.20 -12.11 0.49
N ASP A 54 5.19 -12.42 1.32
CA ASP A 54 4.33 -11.40 1.93
C ASP A 54 4.83 -10.88 3.30
N GLU A 55 5.81 -11.54 3.92
CA GLU A 55 6.38 -11.09 5.20
C GLU A 55 7.49 -10.07 4.99
N LEU A 56 7.16 -8.77 5.03
CA LEU A 56 8.14 -7.69 4.96
C LEU A 56 9.03 -7.66 6.22
N GLN A 57 10.35 -7.69 6.03
CA GLN A 57 11.37 -7.73 7.09
C GLN A 57 12.09 -6.39 7.28
N ASP A 58 12.43 -5.72 6.18
CA ASP A 58 13.15 -4.44 6.19
C ASP A 58 12.95 -3.64 4.90
N ILE A 59 13.18 -2.32 4.97
CA ILE A 59 13.09 -1.38 3.85
C ILE A 59 14.34 -0.51 3.81
N PHE A 60 14.93 -0.37 2.62
CA PHE A 60 15.97 0.62 2.35
C PHE A 60 15.55 1.57 1.23
N VAL A 61 15.76 2.87 1.45
CA VAL A 61 15.40 3.92 0.49
C VAL A 61 16.67 4.42 -0.18
N LEU A 62 16.89 3.99 -1.41
CA LEU A 62 18.01 4.44 -2.22
C LEU A 62 17.67 5.77 -2.88
N LYS A 63 18.37 6.83 -2.47
CA LYS A 63 18.27 8.15 -3.09
C LYS A 63 18.85 8.09 -4.50
N THR A 64 18.10 8.61 -5.46
CA THR A 64 18.52 8.80 -6.84
C THR A 64 18.83 10.29 -7.07
N GLU A 65 19.30 10.64 -8.26
CA GLU A 65 19.45 12.05 -8.67
C GLU A 65 18.12 12.80 -8.59
N GLU A 66 17.01 12.12 -8.89
CA GLU A 66 15.66 12.63 -8.69
C GLU A 66 15.22 12.45 -7.23
N VAL A 67 15.43 13.48 -6.41
CA VAL A 67 15.09 13.48 -4.96
C VAL A 67 13.63 13.06 -4.68
N ARG A 68 12.70 13.35 -5.58
CA ARG A 68 11.28 12.96 -5.45
C ARG A 68 11.01 11.52 -5.89
N ASN A 69 11.94 10.83 -6.51
CA ASN A 69 11.77 9.47 -7.03
C ASN A 69 12.89 8.53 -6.52
N PRO A 70 13.04 8.34 -5.20
CA PRO A 70 13.94 7.31 -4.69
C PRO A 70 13.43 5.91 -5.08
N LEU A 71 14.35 4.94 -5.12
CA LEU A 71 14.01 3.53 -5.23
C LEU A 71 13.79 2.95 -3.83
N ILE A 72 12.72 2.18 -3.67
CA ILE A 72 12.41 1.50 -2.41
C ILE A 72 12.79 0.04 -2.54
N TYR A 73 13.80 -0.39 -1.81
CA TYR A 73 14.18 -1.79 -1.65
C TYR A 73 13.43 -2.37 -0.46
N GLY A 74 12.89 -3.57 -0.62
CA GLY A 74 12.27 -4.31 0.47
C GLY A 74 12.77 -5.73 0.54
N VAL A 75 13.04 -6.18 1.76
CA VAL A 75 13.38 -7.56 2.08
C VAL A 75 12.11 -8.27 2.53
N PHE A 76 11.79 -9.40 1.90
CA PHE A 76 10.59 -10.16 2.15
C PHE A 76 10.92 -11.62 2.44
N SER A 77 10.05 -12.31 3.18
CA SER A 77 10.06 -13.76 3.35
C SER A 77 8.72 -14.40 3.02
N THR A 78 8.76 -15.71 2.75
CA THR A 78 7.57 -16.54 2.61
C THR A 78 6.81 -16.62 3.94
N THR A 79 5.48 -16.68 3.86
CA THR A 79 4.62 -16.92 5.02
C THR A 79 4.68 -18.39 5.45
N GLY A 80 4.76 -18.64 6.75
CA GLY A 80 4.77 -19.98 7.32
C GLY A 80 6.16 -20.55 7.58
N SER A 81 6.19 -21.68 8.28
CA SER A 81 7.42 -22.31 8.79
C SER A 81 8.00 -23.40 7.88
N VAL A 82 7.16 -23.97 7.00
CA VAL A 82 7.49 -25.13 6.16
C VAL A 82 8.37 -24.73 4.98
N PHE A 83 7.95 -23.72 4.22
CA PHE A 83 8.74 -23.17 3.12
C PHE A 83 9.50 -21.94 3.58
N ARG A 84 10.84 -22.01 3.57
CA ARG A 84 11.72 -20.89 3.90
C ARG A 84 12.29 -20.28 2.63
N GLY A 85 11.75 -19.12 2.26
CA GLY A 85 12.24 -18.30 1.18
C GLY A 85 12.46 -16.86 1.63
N SER A 86 13.42 -16.20 1.02
CA SER A 86 13.63 -14.76 1.12
C SER A 86 13.77 -14.16 -0.28
N ALA A 87 13.27 -12.94 -0.43
CA ALA A 87 13.33 -12.20 -1.67
C ALA A 87 13.65 -10.73 -1.40
N VAL A 88 14.33 -10.08 -2.35
CA VAL A 88 14.51 -8.63 -2.36
C VAL A 88 13.78 -8.08 -3.58
N CYS A 89 12.80 -7.21 -3.35
CA CYS A 89 12.05 -6.51 -4.39
C CYS A 89 12.36 -5.02 -4.37
N VAL A 90 12.36 -4.40 -5.54
CA VAL A 90 12.54 -2.95 -5.70
C VAL A 90 11.25 -2.35 -6.23
N TYR A 91 10.90 -1.16 -5.77
CA TYR A 91 9.68 -0.45 -6.17
C TYR A 91 10.01 0.99 -6.58
N ASN A 92 9.37 1.47 -7.66
CA ASN A 92 9.45 2.87 -8.07
C ASN A 92 8.45 3.73 -7.30
N MET A 93 8.89 4.90 -6.85
CA MET A 93 7.99 5.89 -6.24
C MET A 93 6.91 6.42 -7.21
N ALA A 94 7.16 6.39 -8.52
CA ALA A 94 6.16 6.71 -9.53
C ALA A 94 4.99 5.70 -9.51
N ASP A 95 5.28 4.41 -9.49
CA ASP A 95 4.27 3.34 -9.45
C ASP A 95 3.45 3.38 -8.14
N ILE A 96 4.13 3.65 -7.02
CA ILE A 96 3.48 3.86 -5.72
C ILE A 96 2.47 5.01 -5.80
N ARG A 97 2.85 6.16 -6.37
CA ARG A 97 1.95 7.30 -6.56
C ARG A 97 0.80 6.98 -7.50
N MET A 98 1.06 6.28 -8.59
CA MET A 98 0.03 5.84 -9.54
C MET A 98 -1.02 4.99 -8.83
N VAL A 99 -0.60 4.02 -8.01
CA VAL A 99 -1.53 3.19 -7.22
C VAL A 99 -2.36 4.02 -6.25
N PHE A 100 -1.75 4.96 -5.53
CA PHE A 100 -2.50 5.84 -4.63
C PHE A 100 -3.44 6.81 -5.33
N ASN A 101 -3.23 7.07 -6.62
CA ASN A 101 -4.14 7.84 -7.48
C ASN A 101 -5.18 6.97 -8.21
N GLY A 102 -5.09 5.63 -8.09
CA GLY A 102 -5.99 4.66 -8.69
C GLY A 102 -7.29 4.42 -7.90
N PRO A 103 -7.98 3.29 -8.14
CA PRO A 103 -9.24 2.97 -7.48
C PRO A 103 -9.06 2.59 -6.00
N PHE A 104 -9.98 3.05 -5.16
CA PHE A 104 -10.10 2.59 -3.77
C PHE A 104 -10.67 1.17 -3.74
N ALA A 105 -10.28 0.38 -2.75
CA ALA A 105 -10.87 -0.93 -2.50
C ALA A 105 -12.23 -0.75 -1.81
N HIS A 106 -13.25 -1.46 -2.28
CA HIS A 106 -14.62 -1.37 -1.79
C HIS A 106 -15.23 -2.75 -1.54
N LYS A 107 -16.17 -2.82 -0.60
CA LYS A 107 -17.04 -3.96 -0.35
C LYS A 107 -18.44 -3.46 -0.03
N GLU A 108 -19.45 -4.02 -0.72
CA GLU A 108 -20.87 -3.73 -0.46
C GLU A 108 -21.33 -4.26 0.91
N GLY A 109 -20.62 -5.23 1.47
CA GLY A 109 -20.88 -5.76 2.81
C GLY A 109 -19.81 -6.74 3.29
N PRO A 110 -19.94 -7.27 4.52
CA PRO A 110 -18.91 -8.11 5.14
C PRO A 110 -18.53 -9.35 4.32
N ASN A 111 -19.53 -9.98 3.70
CA ASN A 111 -19.40 -11.22 2.95
C ASN A 111 -19.08 -11.01 1.46
N TYR A 112 -19.02 -9.75 0.99
CA TYR A 112 -18.70 -9.43 -0.39
C TYR A 112 -17.19 -9.48 -0.63
N GLN A 113 -16.80 -9.78 -1.86
CA GLN A 113 -15.42 -9.69 -2.30
C GLN A 113 -15.00 -8.22 -2.45
N TRP A 114 -13.69 -7.97 -2.31
CA TRP A 114 -13.13 -6.65 -2.61
C TRP A 114 -13.24 -6.37 -4.10
N VAL A 115 -13.76 -5.19 -4.45
CA VAL A 115 -13.90 -4.69 -5.82
C VAL A 115 -13.31 -3.29 -5.93
N PRO A 116 -12.92 -2.82 -7.14
CA PRO A 116 -12.53 -1.43 -7.33
C PRO A 116 -13.76 -0.53 -7.20
N TYR A 117 -13.68 0.51 -6.36
CA TYR A 117 -14.76 1.47 -6.20
C TYR A 117 -15.07 2.19 -7.52
N GLN A 118 -16.32 2.09 -7.98
CA GLN A 118 -16.82 2.70 -9.24
C GLN A 118 -17.72 3.93 -9.01
N GLY A 119 -18.01 4.27 -7.76
CA GLY A 119 -18.88 5.41 -7.43
C GLY A 119 -18.19 6.76 -7.59
N LYS A 120 -18.92 7.83 -7.28
CA LYS A 120 -18.39 9.19 -7.29
C LYS A 120 -17.38 9.38 -6.15
N ILE A 121 -16.14 9.68 -6.49
CA ILE A 121 -15.11 10.06 -5.52
C ILE A 121 -15.34 11.53 -5.09
N PRO A 122 -15.42 11.84 -3.79
CA PRO A 122 -15.65 13.22 -3.34
C PRO A 122 -14.45 14.12 -3.60
N TYR A 123 -14.65 15.44 -3.52
CA TYR A 123 -13.62 16.44 -3.80
C TYR A 123 -13.30 17.30 -2.55
N PRO A 124 -12.02 17.57 -2.23
CA PRO A 124 -10.82 17.07 -2.92
C PRO A 124 -10.68 15.55 -2.81
N ARG A 125 -9.95 14.95 -3.77
CA ARG A 125 -9.78 13.49 -3.79
C ARG A 125 -9.22 13.02 -2.44
N PRO A 126 -9.86 12.06 -1.74
CA PRO A 126 -9.39 11.56 -0.45
C PRO A 126 -7.91 11.15 -0.50
N GLY A 127 -7.15 11.58 0.52
CA GLY A 127 -5.70 11.42 0.59
C GLY A 127 -4.88 12.51 -0.11
N THR A 128 -5.50 13.58 -0.62
CA THR A 128 -4.81 14.79 -1.08
C THR A 128 -4.44 15.67 0.12
N CYS A 129 -3.25 16.27 0.12
CA CYS A 129 -2.82 17.16 1.20
C CYS A 129 -3.47 18.54 1.10
N PRO A 130 -3.74 19.24 2.21
CA PRO A 130 -4.18 20.63 2.17
C PRO A 130 -3.03 21.56 1.72
N GLY A 131 -3.38 22.67 1.07
CA GLY A 131 -2.43 23.67 0.58
C GLY A 131 -1.64 23.24 -0.67
N GLY A 132 -2.06 22.17 -1.33
CA GLY A 132 -1.45 21.66 -2.55
C GLY A 132 -2.04 22.28 -3.82
N THR A 133 -1.50 21.90 -4.98
CA THR A 133 -1.95 22.39 -6.30
C THR A 133 -3.45 22.17 -6.55
N PHE A 134 -4.02 21.06 -6.03
CA PHE A 134 -5.44 20.72 -6.16
C PHE A 134 -6.31 21.22 -4.99
N THR A 135 -5.69 21.77 -3.95
CA THR A 135 -6.35 22.25 -2.73
C THR A 135 -5.83 23.63 -2.32
N PRO A 136 -5.66 24.59 -3.26
CA PRO A 136 -4.94 25.84 -2.97
C PRO A 136 -5.65 26.71 -1.91
N PHE A 137 -6.98 26.56 -1.79
CA PHE A 137 -7.80 27.32 -0.85
C PHE A 137 -8.03 26.61 0.49
N MET A 138 -7.69 25.31 0.59
CA MET A 138 -7.87 24.52 1.81
C MET A 138 -6.55 24.46 2.56
N LYS A 139 -6.38 25.29 3.59
CA LYS A 139 -5.09 25.39 4.31
C LYS A 139 -4.92 24.29 5.37
N SER A 140 -6.01 23.67 5.77
CA SER A 140 -6.07 22.67 6.83
C SER A 140 -6.97 21.51 6.44
N THR A 141 -6.66 20.30 6.92
CA THR A 141 -7.56 19.14 6.79
C THR A 141 -8.87 19.30 7.53
N LYS A 142 -8.95 20.25 8.48
CA LYS A 142 -10.21 20.62 9.15
C LYS A 142 -11.19 21.33 8.21
N GLU A 143 -10.71 21.88 7.10
CA GLU A 143 -11.55 22.51 6.08
C GLU A 143 -12.08 21.51 5.06
N PHE A 144 -11.69 20.23 5.15
CA PHE A 144 -12.21 19.21 4.25
C PHE A 144 -13.71 18.97 4.48
N PRO A 145 -14.49 18.85 3.39
CA PRO A 145 -15.91 18.50 3.47
C PRO A 145 -16.16 17.17 4.21
N ASP A 146 -17.33 17.08 4.87
CA ASP A 146 -17.71 15.90 5.66
C ASP A 146 -17.75 14.60 4.82
N ASP A 147 -18.09 14.68 3.53
CA ASP A 147 -18.13 13.53 2.62
C ASP A 147 -16.72 12.97 2.31
N VAL A 148 -15.71 13.84 2.15
CA VAL A 148 -14.30 13.43 2.01
C VAL A 148 -13.80 12.70 3.26
N VAL A 149 -14.11 13.25 4.44
CA VAL A 149 -13.69 12.69 5.74
C VAL A 149 -14.40 11.35 6.01
N SER A 150 -15.69 11.24 5.68
CA SER A 150 -16.44 9.99 5.79
C SER A 150 -15.94 8.93 4.81
N PHE A 151 -15.59 9.34 3.59
CA PHE A 151 -15.08 8.43 2.58
C PHE A 151 -13.76 7.78 3.01
N ILE A 152 -12.78 8.55 3.50
CA ILE A 152 -11.49 7.99 3.88
C ILE A 152 -11.57 7.04 5.08
N GLN A 153 -12.53 7.30 5.99
CA GLN A 153 -12.78 6.42 7.14
C GLN A 153 -13.18 5.01 6.71
N THR A 154 -13.92 4.91 5.60
CA THR A 154 -14.46 3.64 5.07
C THR A 154 -13.62 3.06 3.94
N HIS A 155 -12.78 3.86 3.27
CA HIS A 155 -11.96 3.47 2.14
C HIS A 155 -10.45 3.77 2.33
N PRO A 156 -9.80 3.29 3.40
CA PRO A 156 -8.38 3.57 3.64
C PRO A 156 -7.44 2.73 2.75
N THR A 157 -7.95 1.81 1.94
CA THR A 157 -7.14 0.84 1.18
C THR A 157 -7.33 1.04 -0.32
N MET A 158 -6.23 1.04 -1.07
CA MET A 158 -6.25 1.04 -2.54
C MET A 158 -6.55 -0.36 -3.07
N PHE A 159 -7.30 -0.46 -4.17
CA PHE A 159 -7.64 -1.74 -4.78
C PHE A 159 -6.43 -2.36 -5.49
N ASN A 160 -5.71 -1.55 -6.28
CA ASN A 160 -4.53 -2.02 -6.99
C ASN A 160 -3.35 -2.21 -6.02
N PRO A 161 -2.59 -3.30 -6.16
CA PRO A 161 -1.30 -3.44 -5.48
C PRO A 161 -0.21 -2.63 -6.19
N VAL A 162 0.84 -2.30 -5.46
CA VAL A 162 2.12 -1.84 -6.02
C VAL A 162 2.94 -3.07 -6.39
N GLN A 163 3.29 -3.18 -7.67
CA GLN A 163 4.13 -4.25 -8.19
C GLN A 163 5.60 -3.86 -8.08
N SER A 164 6.49 -4.84 -7.88
CA SER A 164 7.92 -4.61 -7.99
C SER A 164 8.32 -4.25 -9.42
N ILE A 165 9.49 -3.61 -9.57
CA ILE A 165 10.09 -3.35 -10.88
C ILE A 165 10.22 -4.68 -11.64
N HIS A 166 9.77 -4.70 -12.90
CA HIS A 166 9.68 -5.90 -13.74
C HIS A 166 8.79 -7.03 -13.21
N LYS A 167 7.96 -6.78 -12.17
CA LYS A 167 7.09 -7.78 -11.52
C LYS A 167 7.84 -9.03 -11.04
N GLN A 168 9.11 -8.85 -10.65
CA GLN A 168 9.94 -9.91 -10.10
C GLN A 168 10.92 -9.36 -9.04
N PRO A 169 11.39 -10.19 -8.10
CA PRO A 169 12.48 -9.84 -7.19
C PRO A 169 13.83 -9.79 -7.91
N ILE A 170 14.74 -8.96 -7.40
CA ILE A 170 16.13 -8.90 -7.88
C ILE A 170 17.01 -9.99 -7.26
N ILE A 171 16.63 -10.51 -6.09
CA ILE A 171 17.33 -11.59 -5.40
C ILE A 171 16.27 -12.54 -4.83
N VAL A 172 16.47 -13.84 -5.03
CA VAL A 172 15.68 -14.89 -4.39
C VAL A 172 16.64 -15.90 -3.76
N ARG A 173 16.31 -16.32 -2.53
CA ARG A 173 16.95 -17.44 -1.85
C ARG A 173 15.89 -18.34 -1.24
N THR A 174 15.90 -19.60 -1.66
CA THR A 174 15.04 -20.67 -1.13
C THR A 174 15.94 -21.81 -0.64
N ASN A 175 15.39 -22.72 0.17
CA ASN A 175 16.09 -23.92 0.65
C ASN A 175 17.40 -23.64 1.43
N ILE A 176 17.48 -22.47 2.07
CA ILE A 176 18.59 -22.10 2.95
C ILE A 176 18.12 -22.09 4.43
N PRO A 177 19.03 -22.36 5.40
CA PRO A 177 18.64 -22.46 6.80
C PRO A 177 18.31 -21.10 7.46
N TYR A 178 18.60 -19.99 6.79
CA TYR A 178 18.40 -18.62 7.28
C TYR A 178 17.40 -17.83 6.42
N LYS A 179 16.87 -16.74 6.97
CA LYS A 179 16.05 -15.74 6.26
C LYS A 179 16.81 -14.41 6.21
N PHE A 180 16.59 -13.63 5.17
CA PHE A 180 17.04 -12.24 5.15
C PHE A 180 16.26 -11.42 6.16
N THR A 181 16.93 -10.49 6.83
CA THR A 181 16.34 -9.69 7.92
C THR A 181 16.58 -8.20 7.78
N ARG A 182 17.67 -7.79 7.12
CA ARG A 182 18.09 -6.41 6.96
C ARG A 182 18.73 -6.16 5.60
N ILE A 183 18.66 -4.91 5.13
CA ILE A 183 19.35 -4.40 3.93
C ILE A 183 19.79 -2.94 4.18
N ALA A 184 20.90 -2.53 3.57
CA ALA A 184 21.46 -1.18 3.68
C ALA A 184 22.15 -0.77 2.39
#